data_AF-A0AAP3AKU7-F1
#
_entry.id   AF-A0AAP3AKU7-F1
#
_cell.length_a   1.000
_cell.length_b   1.000
_cell.length_c   1.000
_cell.angle_alpha   90.00
_cell.angle_beta   90.00
_cell.angle_gamma   90.00
#
_symmetry.space_group_name_H-M   'P 1'
#
loop_
_entity.id
_entity.type
_entity.pdbx_description
1 polymer ?
#
loop_
_entity_poly.entity_id
_entity_poly.type
_entity_poly.pdbx_seq_one_letter_code
_entity_poly.pdbx_strand_id
1 'polypeptide(L)' 'MTLEEYYKAKDKLKAPNGLDSFDRAKWYTKEIKGLQKELSPEDLDIVLTREQHWEDKVASSHN' A
#
# COMPACT_ATOMS: atom_id res chain seq x y z
N MET A 1 3.67 14.15 3.93
CA MET A 1 3.67 13.10 4.97
C MET A 1 5.02 12.39 4.94
N THR A 2 5.57 11.98 6.08
CA THR A 2 6.81 11.19 6.14
C THR A 2 6.56 9.70 5.85
N LEU A 3 7.60 8.95 5.50
CA LEU A 3 7.52 7.49 5.35
C LEU A 3 6.95 6.79 6.60
N GLU A 4 7.35 7.21 7.80
CA GLU A 4 6.89 6.60 9.04
C GLU A 4 5.39 6.83 9.25
N GLU A 5 4.90 8.04 8.98
CA GLU A 5 3.48 8.37 9.02
C GLU A 5 2.70 7.59 7.97
N TYR A 6 3.25 7.42 6.76
CA TYR A 6 2.64 6.59 5.72
C TYR A 6 2.41 5.15 6.19
N TYR A 7 3.43 4.49 6.76
CA TYR A 7 3.29 3.12 7.23
C TYR A 7 2.31 3.02 8.41
N LYS A 8 2.33 3.98 9.34
CA LYS A 8 1.34 4.05 10.43
C LYS A 8 -0.08 4.26 9.92
N ALA A 9 -0.27 5.09 8.88
CA ALA A 9 -1.57 5.33 8.27
C ALA A 9 -2.07 4.09 7.52
N LYS A 10 -1.18 3.44 6.73
CA LYS A 10 -1.46 2.19 6.02
C LYS A 10 -1.87 1.07 6.97
N ASP A 11 -1.18 0.91 8.09
CA ASP A 11 -1.50 -0.11 9.11
C ASP A 11 -2.84 0.14 9.82
N LYS A 12 -3.26 1.41 9.94
CA LYS A 12 -4.55 1.80 10.52
C LYS A 12 -5.72 1.65 9.55
N LEU A 13 -5.48 1.47 8.25
CA LEU A 13 -6.55 1.27 7.28
C LEU A 13 -7.35 0.03 7.65
N LYS A 14 -8.66 0.21 7.86
CA LYS A 14 -9.60 -0.87 8.12
C LYS A 14 -10.78 -0.70 7.18
N ALA A 15 -10.93 -1.65 6.25
CA ALA A 15 -12.06 -1.62 5.33
C ALA A 15 -13.39 -1.67 6.10
N PRO A 16 -14.42 -0.94 5.63
CA PRO A 16 -15.74 -0.99 6.22
C PRO A 16 -16.29 -2.42 6.35
N ASN A 17 -16.95 -2.70 7.47
CA ASN A 17 -17.65 -3.96 7.69
C ASN A 17 -18.81 -4.09 6.68
N GLY A 18 -18.92 -5.26 6.04
CA GLY A 18 -19.98 -5.55 5.07
C GLY A 18 -19.56 -5.43 3.60
N LEU A 19 -18.33 -4.99 3.31
CA LEU A 19 -17.76 -5.11 1.97
C LEU A 19 -17.31 -6.54 1.68
N ASP A 20 -17.56 -7.02 0.46
CA ASP A 20 -17.02 -8.29 0.00
C ASP A 20 -15.50 -8.23 -0.19
N SER A 21 -14.86 -9.37 -0.44
CA SER A 21 -13.40 -9.42 -0.61
C SER A 21 -12.87 -8.57 -1.76
N PHE A 22 -13.64 -8.42 -2.85
CA PHE A 22 -13.24 -7.64 -4.02
C PHE A 22 -13.39 -6.14 -3.76
N ASP A 23 -14.51 -5.71 -3.18
CA ASP A 23 -14.76 -4.32 -2.80
C ASP A 23 -13.81 -3.87 -1.70
N ARG A 24 -13.46 -4.76 -0.75
CA ARG A 24 -12.41 -4.47 0.24
C ARG A 24 -11.07 -4.23 -0.43
N ALA A 25 -10.66 -5.07 -1.39
CA ALA A 25 -9.42 -4.86 -2.13
C ALA A 25 -9.44 -3.52 -2.89
N LYS A 26 -10.54 -3.22 -3.58
CA LYS A 26 -10.72 -1.94 -4.29
C LYS A 26 -10.66 -0.73 -3.36
N TRP A 27 -11.28 -0.83 -2.18
CA TRP A 27 -11.22 0.20 -1.15
C TRP A 27 -9.78 0.40 -0.66
N TYR A 28 -9.08 -0.67 -0.27
CA TYR A 28 -7.70 -0.58 0.18
C TYR A 28 -6.78 0.04 -0.87
N THR A 29 -6.91 -0.38 -2.14
CA THR A 29 -6.13 0.20 -3.25
C THR A 29 -6.39 1.69 -3.41
N LYS A 30 -7.64 2.14 -3.24
CA LYS A 30 -7.98 3.56 -3.33
C LYS A 30 -7.37 4.36 -2.18
N GLU A 31 -7.47 3.86 -0.95
CA GLU A 31 -6.92 4.51 0.24
C GLU A 31 -5.39 4.58 0.19
N ILE A 32 -4.72 3.47 -0.17
CA ILE A 32 -3.26 3.44 -0.34
C ILE A 32 -2.79 4.45 -1.38
N LYS A 33 -3.49 4.56 -2.53
CA LYS A 33 -3.21 5.58 -3.54
C LYS A 33 -3.42 7.01 -3.03
N GLY A 34 -4.36 7.21 -2.10
CA GLY A 34 -4.54 8.48 -1.41
C GLY A 34 -3.31 8.83 -0.57
N LEU A 35 -2.89 7.90 0.28
CA LEU A 35 -1.71 8.06 1.14
C LEU A 35 -0.42 8.29 0.33
N GLN A 36 -0.27 7.60 -0.80
CA GLN A 36 0.89 7.77 -1.69
C GLN A 36 0.96 9.17 -2.33
N LYS A 37 -0.17 9.84 -2.55
CA LYS A 37 -0.18 11.22 -3.10
C LYS A 37 0.28 12.27 -2.10
N GLU A 38 0.23 11.97 -0.81
CA GLU A 38 0.68 12.87 0.26
C GLU A 38 2.17 12.70 0.59
N LEU A 39 2.83 11.72 -0.03
CA LEU A 39 4.27 11.51 0.10
C LEU A 39 5.05 12.45 -0.82
N SER A 40 6.26 12.77 -0.37
CA SER A 40 7.31 13.37 -1.21
C SER A 40 7.64 12.45 -2.38
N PRO A 41 8.06 12.97 -3.56
CA PRO A 41 8.47 12.12 -4.68
C PRO A 41 9.57 11.11 -4.30
N GLU A 42 10.53 11.51 -3.45
CA GLU A 42 11.60 10.64 -2.94
C GLU A 42 11.06 9.51 -2.06
N ASP A 43 10.14 9.83 -1.15
CA ASP A 43 9.50 8.84 -0.27
C ASP A 43 8.61 7.87 -1.07
N LEU A 44 7.93 8.37 -2.09
CA LEU A 44 7.10 7.57 -2.99
C LEU A 44 7.95 6.54 -3.76
N ASP A 45 9.11 6.95 -4.27
CA ASP A 45 10.04 6.06 -4.97
C ASP A 45 10.52 4.91 -4.07
N ILE A 46 10.82 5.21 -2.80
CA ILE A 46 11.19 4.21 -1.79
C ILE A 46 10.04 3.21 -1.55
N VAL A 47 8.80 3.70 -1.45
CA VAL A 47 7.62 2.83 -1.28
C VAL A 47 7.43 1.92 -2.49
N LEU A 48 7.45 2.47 -3.70
CA LEU A 48 7.25 1.71 -4.94
C LEU A 48 8.35 0.67 -5.13
N THR A 49 9.61 1.03 -4.90
CA THR A 49 10.75 0.11 -4.98
C THR A 49 10.60 -1.04 -3.98
N ARG A 50 10.13 -0.78 -2.76
CA ARG A 50 9.87 -1.83 -1.76
C ARG A 50 8.71 -2.74 -2.14
N GLU A 51 7.63 -2.19 -2.69
CA GLU A 51 6.50 -2.99 -3.17
C GLU A 51 6.93 -3.90 -4.33
N GLN A 52 7.71 -3.38 -5.28
CA GLN A 52 8.26 -4.16 -6.38
C GLN A 52 9.22 -5.26 -5.90
N HIS A 53 10.11 -4.98 -4.95
CA HIS A 53 10.96 -6.00 -4.34
C HIS A 53 10.17 -7.11 -3.64
N TRP A 54 9.03 -6.78 -3.02
CA TRP A 54 8.17 -7.78 -2.41
C TRP A 54 7.50 -8.65 -3.46
N GLU A 55 6.98 -8.05 -4.54
CA GLU A 55 6.40 -8.79 -5.67
C GLU A 55 7.42 -9.73 -6.31
N ASP A 56 8.63 -9.24 -6.59
CA ASP A 56 9.73 -10.05 -7.15
C ASP A 56 10.10 -11.22 -6.22
N LYS A 57 10.11 -11.00 -4.90
CA LYS A 57 10.41 -12.05 -3.91
C LYS A 57 9.31 -13.11 -3.84
N VAL A 58 8.05 -12.71 -3.89
CA VAL A 58 6.90 -13.63 -3.87
C VAL A 58 6.81 -14.43 -5.18
N ALA A 59 7.06 -13.77 -6.31
CA ALA A 59 7.07 -14.39 -7.64
C ALA A 59 8.23 -15.39 -7.79
N SER A 60 9.43 -15.04 -7.31
CA SER A 60 10.59 -15.94 -7.32
C SER A 60 10.46 -17.13 -6.36
N SER A 61 9.67 -17.00 -5.28
CA SER A 61 9.38 -18.11 -4.36
C SER A 61 8.30 -19.07 -4.88
N HIS A 62 7.63 -18.76 -5.99
CA HIS A 62 6.62 -19.59 -6.64
C HIS A 62 7.12 -20.32 -7.90
N ASN A 63 8.41 -20.19 -8.25
CA ASN A 63 9.06 -20.89 -9.36
C ASN A 63 10.03 -21.98 -8.88
#